data_AF-A0A9P0CVG7-F1
#
_entry.id   AF-A0A9P0CVG7-F1
#
_cell.length_a   1.000
_cell.length_b   1.000
_cell.length_c   1.000
_cell.angle_alpha   90.00
_cell.angle_beta   90.00
_cell.angle_gamma   90.00
#
_symmetry.space_group_name_H-M   'P 1'
#
loop_
_entity.id
_entity.type
_entity.pdbx_description
1 polymer ?
#
loop_
_entity_poly.entity_id
_entity_poly.type
_entity_poly.pdbx_seq_one_letter_code
_entity_poly.pdbx_strand_id
1 'polypeptide(L)'
;MGVPDFRDFKQLYEGVNTPFLSRKKSVEGVDFSISNAIHLQTRRENPGFLFYKTKFDDEFLAVDLNRRSNSMPNIIPQIRAGAKPIATKKYQHLQKLLQWVPSRFHDFYKNILHGNAELE
;
A
#
# COMPACT_ATOMS: atom_id res chain seq x y z
N MET A 1 -26.56 10.39 0.08
CA MET A 1 -25.84 9.80 1.23
C MET A 1 -24.47 10.44 1.29
N GLY A 2 -24.25 11.35 2.24
CA GLY A 2 -22.95 11.99 2.43
C GLY A 2 -22.00 11.04 3.14
N VAL A 3 -20.74 11.02 2.70
CA VAL A 3 -19.63 10.26 3.31
C VAL A 3 -19.31 10.92 4.67
N PRO A 4 -19.78 10.38 5.80
CA PRO A 4 -19.54 10.99 7.11
C PRO A 4 -18.08 10.84 7.52
N ASP A 5 -17.42 9.81 6.98
CA ASP A 5 -16.03 9.43 7.26
C ASP A 5 -14.99 10.41 6.69
N PHE A 6 -15.41 11.32 5.81
CA PHE A 6 -14.54 12.34 5.21
C PHE A 6 -14.58 13.69 5.94
N ARG A 7 -15.22 13.77 7.11
CA ARG A 7 -15.51 15.06 7.76
C ARG A 7 -14.33 15.72 8.45
N ASP A 8 -13.21 15.03 8.68
CA ASP A 8 -12.09 15.68 9.33
C ASP A 8 -10.75 15.17 8.78
N PHE A 9 -10.22 15.90 7.80
CA PHE A 9 -8.94 15.58 7.14
C PHE A 9 -7.79 15.46 8.15
N LYS A 10 -7.89 16.17 9.30
CA LYS A 10 -6.96 16.07 10.42
C LYS A 10 -6.87 14.66 10.99
N GLN A 11 -7.94 13.88 10.99
CA GLN A 11 -7.93 12.51 11.51
C GLN A 11 -7.07 11.56 10.67
N LEU A 12 -6.75 11.91 9.42
CA LEU A 12 -5.80 11.16 8.61
C LEU A 12 -4.35 11.34 9.08
N TYR A 13 -4.05 12.37 9.87
CA TYR A 13 -2.68 12.65 10.31
C TYR A 13 -2.47 13.09 11.78
N GLU A 14 -3.53 13.27 12.59
CA GLU A 14 -3.46 13.76 14.00
C GLU A 14 -4.14 12.84 15.06
N GLY A 15 -4.47 11.59 14.76
CA GLY A 15 -5.12 10.64 15.70
C GLY A 15 -4.33 9.37 16.04
N VAL A 16 -4.78 8.64 17.09
CA VAL A 16 -4.17 7.38 17.57
C VAL A 16 -4.23 6.24 16.52
N ASN A 17 -5.24 6.27 15.64
CA ASN A 17 -5.45 5.31 14.55
C ASN A 17 -4.98 5.85 13.18
N THR A 18 -4.09 6.84 13.16
CA THR A 18 -3.62 7.42 11.90
C THR A 18 -2.78 6.43 11.11
N PRO A 19 -2.96 6.35 9.78
CA PRO A 19 -2.04 5.62 8.92
C PRO A 19 -0.64 6.20 9.12
N PHE A 20 0.35 5.31 9.26
CA PHE A 20 1.74 5.65 9.56
C PHE A 20 2.25 6.83 8.71
N LEU A 21 2.42 7.99 9.33
CA LEU A 21 3.02 9.16 8.68
C LEU A 21 4.53 8.97 8.65
N SER A 22 5.05 8.69 7.47
CA SER A 22 6.49 8.60 7.28
C SER A 22 7.10 9.99 7.45
N ARG A 23 7.64 10.26 8.65
CA ARG A 23 8.55 11.39 8.86
C ARG A 23 9.80 11.15 8.02
N LYS A 24 10.05 12.05 7.08
CA LYS A 24 11.24 12.08 6.24
C LYS A 24 12.14 13.22 6.70
N LYS A 25 13.40 13.21 6.25
CA LYS A 25 14.29 14.36 6.40
C LYS A 25 14.56 14.94 5.03
N SER A 26 14.53 16.26 4.91
CA SER A 26 14.99 16.94 3.71
C SER A 26 16.47 16.64 3.46
N VAL A 27 16.97 16.96 2.26
CA VAL A 27 18.41 16.86 1.95
C VAL A 27 19.24 17.66 2.96
N GLU A 28 18.72 18.81 3.41
CA GLU A 28 19.29 19.70 4.43
C GLU A 28 19.18 19.17 5.88
N GLY A 29 18.53 18.03 6.08
CA GLY A 29 18.44 17.36 7.39
C GLY A 29 17.27 17.82 8.26
N VAL A 30 16.39 18.68 7.74
CA VAL A 30 15.19 19.17 8.44
C VAL A 30 14.10 18.09 8.41
N ASP A 31 13.45 17.85 9.54
CA ASP A 31 12.32 16.93 9.62
C ASP A 31 11.14 17.44 8.79
N PHE A 32 10.59 16.56 7.96
CA PHE A 32 9.53 16.85 7.02
C PHE A 32 8.47 15.75 7.05
N SER A 33 7.20 16.16 7.13
CA SER A 33 6.06 15.26 6.97
C SER A 33 5.47 15.43 5.57
N ILE A 34 5.37 14.32 4.82
CA ILE A 34 4.78 14.32 3.47
C ILE A 34 3.34 14.86 3.49
N SER A 35 2.60 14.69 4.60
CA SER A 35 1.26 15.24 4.79
C SER A 35 1.17 16.76 4.66
N ASN A 36 2.29 17.46 4.87
CA ASN A 36 2.33 18.92 4.83
C ASN A 36 2.65 19.44 3.41
N ALA A 37 2.87 18.55 2.45
CA ALA A 37 3.12 18.92 1.07
C ALA A 37 1.81 19.33 0.37
N ILE A 38 1.83 20.50 -0.26
CA ILE A 38 0.77 20.96 -1.17
C ILE A 38 1.04 20.47 -2.59
N HIS A 39 2.32 20.38 -2.96
CA HIS A 39 2.75 19.91 -4.27
C HIS A 39 3.82 18.84 -4.07
N LEU A 40 3.64 17.68 -4.71
CA LEU A 40 4.61 16.60 -4.79
C LEU A 40 4.99 16.35 -6.25
N GLN A 41 6.28 16.25 -6.53
CA GLN A 41 6.81 16.01 -7.87
C GLN A 41 7.94 14.97 -7.83
N THR A 42 7.90 14.03 -8.76
CA THR A 42 9.04 13.16 -9.10
C THR A 42 9.62 13.62 -10.44
N ARG A 43 10.95 13.54 -10.59
CA ARG A 43 11.65 13.97 -11.81
C ARG A 43 12.42 12.80 -12.40
N ARG A 44 12.34 12.60 -13.72
CA ARG A 44 13.05 11.52 -14.41
C ARG A 44 14.58 11.65 -14.28
N GLU A 45 15.07 12.89 -14.30
CA GLU A 45 16.51 13.20 -14.16
C GLU A 45 17.09 12.80 -12.80
N ASN A 46 16.26 12.76 -11.75
CA ASN A 46 16.69 12.51 -10.37
C ASN A 46 15.83 11.41 -9.71
N PRO A 47 16.00 10.14 -10.13
CA PRO A 47 15.26 9.03 -9.54
C PRO A 47 15.63 8.85 -8.06
N GLY A 48 14.63 8.57 -7.23
CA GLY A 48 14.81 8.39 -5.78
C GLY A 48 14.76 9.69 -4.97
N PHE A 49 14.61 10.85 -5.61
CA PHE A 49 14.29 12.11 -4.93
C PHE A 49 12.81 12.44 -5.07
N LEU A 50 12.19 12.84 -3.95
CA LEU A 50 10.85 13.41 -3.92
C LEU A 50 10.96 14.91 -3.71
N PHE A 51 10.51 15.68 -4.70
CA PHE A 51 10.45 17.13 -4.61
C PHE A 51 9.10 17.55 -4.05
N TYR A 52 9.09 18.53 -3.14
CA TYR A 52 7.88 18.99 -2.49
C TYR A 52 7.85 20.50 -2.29
N LYS A 53 6.64 21.05 -2.15
CA LYS A 53 6.38 22.40 -1.66
C LYS A 53 5.39 22.37 -0.52
N THR A 54 5.59 23.24 0.46
CA THR A 54 4.63 23.49 1.57
C THR A 54 3.78 24.74 1.33
N LYS A 55 4.16 25.61 0.38
CA LYS A 55 3.38 26.76 -0.11
C LYS A 55 3.47 26.85 -1.63
N PHE A 56 2.51 27.51 -2.28
CA PHE A 56 2.50 27.60 -3.75
C PHE A 56 3.67 28.40 -4.33
N ASP A 57 4.05 29.47 -3.64
CA ASP A 57 5.07 30.43 -4.10
C ASP A 57 6.51 30.04 -3.73
N ASP A 58 6.68 29.03 -2.87
CA ASP A 58 8.01 28.59 -2.44
C ASP A 58 8.73 27.79 -3.54
N GLU A 59 10.06 27.72 -3.46
CA GLU A 59 10.86 26.80 -4.28
C GLU A 59 10.64 25.34 -3.85
N PHE A 60 10.96 24.41 -4.75
CA PHE A 60 10.88 22.99 -4.45
C PHE A 60 12.01 22.57 -3.53
N LEU A 61 11.66 22.00 -2.38
CA LEU A 61 12.58 21.28 -1.51
C LEU A 61 12.64 19.81 -1.92
N ALA A 62 13.67 19.10 -1.48
CA ALA A 62 13.88 17.70 -1.84
C ALA A 62 14.03 16.80 -0.59
N VAL A 63 13.44 15.62 -0.67
CA VAL A 63 13.71 14.47 0.20
C VAL A 63 14.41 13.41 -0.60
N ASP A 64 15.54 12.92 -0.08
CA ASP A 64 16.19 11.71 -0.58
C ASP A 64 15.46 10.48 -0.02
N LEU A 65 14.79 9.71 -0.89
CA LEU A 65 14.11 8.48 -0.52
C LEU A 65 15.07 7.28 -0.41
N ASN A 66 16.27 7.38 -0.99
CA ASN A 66 17.30 6.35 -0.96
C ASN A 66 18.12 6.37 0.34
N ARG A 67 18.08 7.49 1.09
CA ARG A 67 18.81 7.67 2.37
C ARG A 67 18.55 6.57 3.40
N ARG A 68 17.44 5.84 3.33
CA ARG A 68 17.22 4.62 4.13
C ARG A 68 17.51 3.39 3.28
N SER A 69 18.80 3.02 3.21
CA SER A 69 19.25 1.71 2.70
C SER A 69 18.95 0.54 3.66
N ASN A 70 18.17 0.73 4.73
CA ASN A 70 17.98 -0.33 5.73
C ASN A 70 16.54 -0.86 5.76
N SER A 71 16.44 -2.10 5.28
CA SER A 71 15.50 -3.17 5.66
C SER A 71 14.10 -3.22 5.06
N MET A 72 13.77 -2.46 4.01
CA MET A 72 12.67 -2.93 3.16
C MET A 72 13.25 -4.00 2.25
N PRO A 73 12.87 -5.27 2.42
CA PRO A 73 13.47 -6.30 1.60
C PRO A 73 13.03 -6.03 0.16
N ASN A 74 14.02 -5.84 -0.72
CA ASN A 74 13.78 -5.70 -2.17
C ASN A 74 13.04 -6.92 -2.75
N ILE A 75 13.03 -8.01 -1.97
CA ILE A 75 12.38 -9.27 -2.26
C ILE A 75 11.38 -9.51 -1.13
N ILE A 76 10.09 -9.54 -1.44
CA ILE A 76 9.07 -9.90 -0.45
C ILE A 76 9.42 -11.31 0.07
N PRO A 77 9.67 -11.49 1.39
CA PRO A 77 10.05 -12.79 1.92
C PRO A 77 8.95 -13.80 1.62
N GLN A 78 9.35 -14.95 1.10
CA GLN A 78 8.42 -16.01 0.77
C GLN A 78 7.79 -16.55 2.05
N ILE A 79 6.53 -16.16 2.31
CA ILE A 79 5.80 -16.53 3.53
C ILE A 79 5.54 -18.05 3.57
N ARG A 80 5.46 -18.71 2.41
CA ARG A 80 5.18 -20.15 2.29
C ARG A 80 5.95 -20.76 1.12
N ALA A 81 6.53 -21.94 1.34
CA ALA A 81 7.23 -22.71 0.31
C ALA A 81 6.30 -23.14 -0.85
N GLY A 82 4.99 -23.24 -0.62
CA GLY A 82 4.02 -23.64 -1.63
C GLY A 82 2.60 -23.15 -1.35
N ALA A 83 1.72 -23.41 -2.31
CA ALA A 83 0.30 -23.09 -2.19
C ALA A 83 -0.35 -23.97 -1.11
N LYS A 84 -0.93 -23.34 -0.09
CA LYS A 84 -1.77 -24.05 0.89
C LYS A 84 -3.17 -24.21 0.30
N PRO A 85 -3.72 -25.44 0.23
CA PRO A 85 -5.07 -25.65 -0.24
C PRO A 85 -6.06 -24.85 0.62
N ILE A 86 -7.07 -24.27 -0.01
CA ILE A 86 -8.15 -23.60 0.70
C ILE A 86 -9.11 -24.64 1.30
N ALA A 87 -9.83 -24.25 2.35
CA ALA A 87 -10.88 -25.12 2.90
C ALA A 87 -11.95 -25.42 1.85
N THR A 88 -12.42 -26.67 1.79
CA THR A 88 -13.46 -27.12 0.85
C THR A 88 -14.72 -26.26 0.90
N LYS A 89 -15.13 -25.81 2.09
CA LYS A 89 -16.26 -24.89 2.27
C LYS A 89 -16.06 -23.55 1.56
N LYS A 90 -14.82 -23.00 1.59
CA LYS A 90 -14.48 -21.75 0.89
C LYS A 90 -14.48 -21.94 -0.62
N TYR A 91 -13.95 -23.07 -1.10
CA TYR A 91 -13.99 -23.42 -2.51
C TYR A 91 -15.44 -23.48 -3.04
N GLN A 92 -16.33 -24.20 -2.35
CA GLN A 92 -17.74 -24.29 -2.73
C GLN A 92 -18.43 -22.91 -2.78
N HIS A 93 -18.10 -22.03 -1.84
CA HIS A 93 -18.61 -20.67 -1.86
C HIS A 93 -18.11 -19.88 -3.07
N LEU A 94 -16.82 -20.01 -3.42
CA LEU A 94 -16.26 -19.37 -4.63
C LEU A 94 -16.92 -19.88 -5.92
N GLN A 95 -17.24 -21.17 -6.01
CA GLN A 95 -17.95 -21.72 -7.17
C GLN A 95 -19.34 -21.07 -7.38
N LYS A 96 -20.06 -20.75 -6.30
CA LYS A 96 -21.35 -20.03 -6.37
C LYS A 96 -21.20 -18.58 -6.86
N LEU A 97 -20.05 -17.98 -6.61
CA LEU A 97 -19.76 -16.60 -7.00
C LEU A 97 -19.28 -16.48 -8.46
N LEU A 98 -19.00 -17.60 -9.15
CA LEU A 98 -18.48 -17.57 -10.53
C LEU A 98 -19.37 -16.80 -11.51
N GLN A 99 -20.68 -16.78 -11.30
CA GLN A 99 -21.60 -16.02 -12.16
C GLN A 99 -21.30 -14.50 -12.18
N TRP A 100 -20.65 -13.97 -11.13
CA TRP A 100 -20.26 -12.56 -11.01
C TRP A 100 -18.83 -12.30 -11.47
N VAL A 101 -18.08 -13.36 -11.80
CA VAL A 101 -16.68 -13.28 -12.21
C VAL A 101 -16.61 -13.39 -13.73
N PRO A 102 -15.80 -12.55 -14.42
CA PRO A 102 -15.59 -12.68 -15.86
C PRO A 102 -15.08 -14.09 -16.24
N SER A 103 -15.64 -14.65 -17.31
CA SER A 103 -15.38 -16.03 -17.77
C SER A 103 -13.90 -16.36 -17.96
N ARG A 104 -13.08 -15.39 -18.40
CA ARG A 104 -11.62 -15.54 -18.55
C ARG A 104 -10.88 -15.94 -17.27
N PHE A 105 -11.49 -15.78 -16.10
CA PHE A 105 -10.91 -16.15 -14.81
C PHE A 105 -11.53 -17.43 -14.22
N HIS A 106 -12.54 -18.02 -14.84
CA HIS A 106 -13.23 -19.20 -14.30
C HIS A 106 -12.29 -20.38 -14.15
N ASP A 107 -11.38 -20.59 -15.11
CA ASP A 107 -10.42 -21.68 -15.07
C ASP A 107 -9.49 -21.60 -13.86
N PHE A 108 -9.13 -20.39 -13.43
CA PHE A 108 -8.37 -20.20 -12.19
C PHE A 108 -9.15 -20.76 -11.00
N TYR A 109 -10.39 -20.30 -10.80
CA TYR A 109 -11.20 -20.65 -9.64
C TYR A 109 -11.65 -22.12 -9.62
N LYS A 110 -11.88 -22.73 -10.78
CA LYS A 110 -12.24 -24.16 -10.90
C LYS A 110 -11.09 -25.10 -10.56
N ASN A 111 -9.85 -24.66 -10.77
CA ASN A 111 -8.65 -25.47 -10.56
C ASN A 111 -7.91 -25.14 -9.25
N ILE A 112 -8.51 -24.36 -8.34
CA ILE A 112 -7.89 -24.05 -7.04
C ILE A 112 -7.79 -25.33 -6.20
N LEU A 113 -6.59 -25.63 -5.73
CA LEU A 113 -6.34 -26.69 -4.75
C LEU A 113 -7.16 -26.44 -3.47
N HIS A 114 -7.98 -27.42 -3.09
CA HIS A 114 -8.79 -27.38 -1.89
C HIS A 114 -8.73 -28.71 -1.14
N GLY A 115 -8.89 -28.66 0.17
CA GLY A 115 -8.88 -29.85 1.01
C GLY A 115 -9.42 -29.55 2.40
N ASN A 116 -9.84 -30.60 3.10
CA ASN A 116 -10.10 -30.51 4.53
C ASN A 116 -8.75 -30.54 5.24
N ALA A 117 -8.16 -29.36 5.47
CA ALA A 117 -7.07 -29.26 6.41
C ALA A 117 -7.64 -29.51 7.81
N GLU A 118 -7.74 -30.77 8.22
CA GLU A 118 -7.66 -31.10 9.64
C GLU A 118 -6.28 -30.61 10.09
N LEU A 119 -6.30 -29.65 11.00
CA LEU A 119 -5.11 -29.11 11.63
C LEU A 119 -4.61 -30.18 12.60
N GLU A 120 -3.55 -30.90 12.24
CA GLU A 120 -2.57 -31.38 13.22
C GLU A 120 -1.57 -30.24 13.51
#